data_AF-A0A401S8E4-F1
#
_entry.id   AF-A0A401S8E4-F1
#
_cell.length_a   1.000
_cell.length_b   1.000
_cell.length_c   1.000
_cell.angle_alpha   90.00
_cell.angle_beta   90.00
_cell.angle_gamma   90.00
#
_symmetry.space_group_name_H-M   'P 1'
#
loop_
_entity.id
_entity.type
_entity.pdbx_description
1 polymer ?
#
loop_
_entity_poly.entity_id
_entity_poly.type
_entity_poly.pdbx_seq_one_letter_code
_entity_poly.pdbx_strand_id
1 'polypeptide(L)'
;MERHVTAPCYDRYQRYAAEECVLQMGGVLCPRPGCGAGLLPDAGLRRNECLQQNGVGCGFIFCRECKEEYHEEECSGLCKTECTVTQQDCVINQQAAQQALWDKASRQAIKETTKPCPKCQVPVEKNGGCMHMKCPRPSCHFEWCWLCSKEWNRDCMGDHWFE
;
A
#
# COMPACT_ATOMS: atom_id res chain seq x y z
N MET A 1 3.83 0.54 13.60
CA MET A 1 3.65 0.36 12.14
C MET A 1 2.21 -0.12 11.95
N GLU A 2 1.27 0.81 11.94
CA GLU A 2 -0.16 0.49 11.84
C GLU A 2 -0.46 0.08 10.40
N ARG A 3 -0.90 -1.16 10.22
CA ARG A 3 -1.27 -1.68 8.91
C ARG A 3 -2.70 -1.21 8.62
N HIS A 4 -2.86 -0.31 7.66
CA HIS A 4 -4.17 0.19 7.19
C HIS A 4 -4.98 -0.85 6.39
N VAL A 5 -4.48 -2.08 6.29
CA VAL A 5 -5.06 -3.19 5.55
C VAL A 5 -5.31 -4.33 6.52
N THR A 6 -6.51 -4.92 6.46
CA THR A 6 -6.86 -6.06 7.32
C THR A 6 -5.86 -7.20 7.15
N ALA A 7 -5.58 -7.95 8.21
CA ALA A 7 -4.58 -9.03 8.16
C ALA A 7 -4.76 -10.00 6.96
N PRO A 8 -5.99 -10.46 6.63
CA PRO A 8 -6.20 -11.34 5.47
C PRO A 8 -5.84 -10.71 4.11
N CYS A 9 -6.05 -9.40 3.97
CA CYS A 9 -5.70 -8.67 2.75
C CYS A 9 -4.19 -8.42 2.64
N TYR A 10 -3.50 -8.25 3.77
CA TYR A 10 -2.06 -8.08 3.81
C TYR A 10 -1.32 -9.39 3.47
N ASP A 11 -1.77 -10.52 4.03
CA ASP A 11 -1.18 -11.84 3.73
C ASP A 11 -1.33 -12.17 2.23
N ARG A 12 -2.48 -11.82 1.64
CA ARG A 12 -2.71 -11.96 0.20
C ARG A 12 -1.78 -11.06 -0.62
N TYR A 13 -1.57 -9.81 -0.20
CA TYR A 13 -0.62 -8.90 -0.84
C TYR A 13 0.80 -9.47 -0.81
N GLN A 14 1.27 -9.95 0.34
CA GLN A 14 2.62 -10.50 0.46
C GLN A 14 2.83 -11.72 -0.43
N ARG A 15 1.83 -12.60 -0.50
CA ARG A 15 1.87 -13.79 -1.38
C ARG A 15 1.97 -13.39 -2.85
N TYR A 16 1.11 -12.48 -3.31
CA TYR A 16 1.14 -12.01 -4.69
C TYR A 16 2.43 -11.28 -5.05
N ALA A 17 2.98 -10.47 -4.14
CA ALA A 17 4.26 -9.83 -4.37
C ALA A 17 5.40 -10.85 -4.59
N ALA A 18 5.40 -11.94 -3.83
CA ALA A 18 6.38 -13.02 -4.00
C ALA A 18 6.16 -13.81 -5.31
N GLU A 19 4.90 -14.12 -5.65
CA GLU A 19 4.52 -14.80 -6.89
C GLU A 19 4.94 -13.98 -8.13
N GLU A 20 4.67 -12.67 -8.14
CA GLU A 20 5.07 -11.77 -9.23
C GLU A 20 6.59 -11.69 -9.40
N CYS A 21 7.35 -11.68 -8.31
CA CYS A 21 8.82 -11.70 -8.38
C CYS A 21 9.33 -12.96 -9.09
N VAL A 22 8.77 -14.13 -8.77
CA VAL A 22 9.13 -15.40 -9.45
C VAL A 22 8.81 -15.33 -10.94
N LEU A 23 7.64 -14.81 -11.31
CA LEU A 23 7.23 -14.68 -12.71
C LEU A 23 8.13 -13.70 -13.49
N GLN A 24 8.50 -12.57 -12.90
CA GLN A 24 9.42 -11.60 -13.52
C GLN A 24 10.82 -12.16 -13.77
N MET A 25 11.28 -13.08 -12.91
CA MET A 25 12.55 -13.80 -13.10
C MET A 25 12.45 -14.93 -14.15
N GLY A 26 11.32 -15.07 -14.83
CA GLY A 26 11.10 -16.14 -15.81
C GLY A 26 10.75 -17.49 -15.17
N GLY A 27 10.35 -17.50 -13.91
CA GLY A 27 9.87 -18.67 -13.19
C GLY A 27 8.43 -19.07 -13.53
N VAL A 28 7.93 -20.08 -12.84
CA VAL A 28 6.57 -20.60 -13.00
C VAL A 28 5.98 -20.98 -11.64
N LEU A 29 4.66 -20.83 -11.48
CA LEU A 29 3.95 -21.27 -10.28
C LEU A 29 3.40 -22.69 -10.49
N CYS A 30 3.48 -23.52 -9.46
CA CYS A 30 2.86 -24.84 -9.46
C CYS A 30 1.34 -24.72 -9.63
N PRO A 31 0.73 -25.36 -10.65
CA PRO A 31 -0.70 -25.23 -10.94
C PRO A 31 -1.59 -26.08 -10.02
N ARG A 32 -1.00 -26.99 -9.22
CA ARG A 32 -1.77 -27.88 -8.35
C ARG A 32 -2.58 -27.06 -7.32
N PRO A 33 -3.90 -27.27 -7.23
CA PRO A 33 -4.74 -26.65 -6.22
C PRO A 33 -4.18 -26.88 -4.81
N GLY A 34 -4.04 -25.81 -4.02
CA GLY A 34 -3.50 -25.86 -2.67
C GLY A 34 -1.97 -25.81 -2.55
N CYS A 35 -1.22 -25.83 -3.66
CA CYS A 35 0.24 -25.66 -3.64
C CYS A 35 0.65 -24.21 -3.98
N GLY A 36 0.70 -23.86 -5.27
CA GLY A 36 1.12 -22.53 -5.73
C GLY A 36 2.59 -22.20 -5.44
N ALA A 37 3.46 -23.19 -5.23
CA ALA A 37 4.89 -22.94 -5.01
C ALA A 37 5.54 -22.29 -6.23
N GLY A 38 6.36 -21.27 -6.00
CA GLY A 38 7.14 -20.60 -7.05
C GLY A 38 8.41 -21.38 -7.39
N LEU A 39 8.63 -21.64 -8.68
CA LEU A 39 9.71 -22.44 -9.22
C LEU A 39 10.55 -21.60 -10.17
N LEU A 40 11.87 -21.72 -10.10
CA LEU A 40 12.82 -21.10 -11.02
C LEU A 40 13.57 -22.20 -11.80
N PRO A 41 12.91 -22.85 -12.76
CA PRO A 41 13.53 -23.88 -13.60
C PRO A 41 14.48 -23.27 -14.63
N ASP A 42 15.43 -24.07 -15.11
CA ASP A 42 16.32 -23.66 -16.20
C ASP A 42 15.54 -23.25 -17.45
N ALA A 43 16.08 -22.26 -18.17
CA ALA A 43 15.44 -21.74 -19.38
C ALA A 43 15.28 -22.83 -20.44
N GLY A 44 14.06 -22.97 -20.98
CA GLY A 44 13.75 -23.89 -22.08
C GLY A 44 13.26 -25.28 -21.68
N LEU A 45 13.18 -25.61 -20.40
CA LEU A 45 12.60 -26.89 -19.97
C LEU A 45 11.06 -26.83 -19.94
N ARG A 46 10.43 -27.69 -20.75
CA ARG A 46 8.96 -27.88 -20.75
C ARG A 46 8.50 -28.72 -19.56
N ARG A 47 9.32 -29.68 -19.11
CA ARG A 47 9.08 -30.50 -17.91
C ARG A 47 9.48 -29.74 -16.66
N ASN A 48 8.55 -29.49 -15.76
CA ASN A 48 8.81 -28.87 -14.46
C ASN A 48 8.35 -29.79 -13.34
N GLU A 49 9.14 -29.86 -12.27
CA GLU A 49 8.83 -30.66 -11.10
C GLU A 49 8.75 -29.76 -9.88
N CYS A 50 7.61 -29.80 -9.19
CA CYS A 50 7.40 -29.09 -7.93
C CYS A 50 8.08 -29.83 -6.80
N LEU A 51 9.41 -29.72 -6.73
CA LEU A 51 10.25 -30.44 -5.76
C LEU A 51 9.77 -30.20 -4.33
N GLN A 52 9.63 -31.29 -3.58
CA GLN A 52 9.24 -31.25 -2.19
C GLN A 52 10.48 -31.10 -1.32
N GLN A 53 10.98 -29.87 -1.20
CA GLN A 53 12.15 -29.53 -0.37
C GLN A 53 11.71 -28.68 0.82
N ASN A 54 12.20 -29.03 2.02
CA ASN A 54 11.92 -28.29 3.27
C ASN A 54 10.42 -28.07 3.56
N GLY A 55 9.56 -29.01 3.17
CA GLY A 55 8.11 -28.91 3.35
C GLY A 55 7.40 -27.96 2.38
N VAL A 56 8.11 -27.42 1.39
CA VAL A 56 7.57 -26.59 0.31
C VAL A 56 7.52 -27.43 -0.96
N GLY A 57 6.41 -27.36 -1.69
CA GLY A 57 6.17 -28.14 -2.91
C GLY A 57 5.35 -29.41 -2.70
N CYS A 58 4.89 -30.00 -3.80
CA CYS A 58 3.90 -31.08 -3.78
C CYS A 58 4.25 -32.31 -4.64
N GLY A 59 5.46 -32.34 -5.23
CA GLY A 59 5.93 -33.41 -6.10
C GLY A 59 5.26 -33.45 -7.48
N PHE A 60 4.41 -32.47 -7.82
CA PHE A 60 3.71 -32.48 -9.10
C PHE A 60 4.66 -32.19 -10.26
N ILE A 61 4.62 -33.04 -11.29
CA ILE A 61 5.37 -32.87 -12.52
C ILE A 61 4.42 -32.38 -13.60
N PHE A 62 4.68 -31.21 -14.16
CA PHE A 62 3.75 -30.52 -15.05
C PHE A 62 4.47 -29.88 -16.24
N CYS A 63 3.69 -29.64 -17.29
CA CYS A 63 4.14 -28.94 -18.49
C CYS A 63 4.14 -27.43 -18.26
N ARG A 64 5.24 -26.75 -18.63
CA ARG A 64 5.38 -25.28 -18.50
C ARG A 64 4.31 -24.51 -19.26
N GLU A 65 3.90 -25.04 -20.41
CA GLU A 65 3.11 -24.32 -21.41
C GLU A 65 1.61 -24.43 -21.13
N CYS A 66 1.09 -25.66 -21.01
CA CYS A 66 -0.32 -25.90 -20.76
C CYS A 66 -0.69 -25.97 -19.27
N LYS A 67 0.29 -26.08 -18.37
CA LYS A 67 0.12 -26.25 -16.92
C LYS A 67 -0.61 -27.54 -16.50
N GLU A 68 -0.76 -28.50 -17.41
CA GLU A 68 -1.27 -29.84 -17.14
C GLU A 68 -0.15 -30.81 -16.73
N GLU A 69 -0.51 -32.06 -16.41
CA GLU A 69 0.47 -33.14 -16.20
C GLU A 69 1.48 -33.22 -17.34
N TYR A 70 2.74 -33.49 -17.01
CA TYR A 70 3.79 -33.50 -18.03
C TYR A 70 3.53 -34.57 -19.10
N HIS A 71 3.63 -34.13 -20.35
CA HIS A 71 3.45 -34.96 -21.53
C HIS A 71 4.60 -34.68 -22.53
N GLU A 72 4.93 -35.68 -23.36
CA GLU A 72 5.98 -35.58 -24.40
C GLU A 72 5.44 -35.02 -25.73
N GLU A 73 4.18 -35.31 -26.03
CA GLU A 73 3.47 -34.82 -27.23
C GLU A 73 3.23 -33.30 -27.21
N GLU A 74 2.81 -32.76 -28.36
CA GLU A 74 2.44 -31.34 -28.47
C GLU A 74 1.28 -31.01 -27.51
N CYS A 75 1.29 -29.80 -26.94
CA CYS A 75 0.22 -29.35 -26.05
C CYS A 75 -1.12 -29.36 -26.82
N SER A 76 -1.98 -30.33 -26.52
CA SER A 76 -3.30 -30.49 -27.16
C SER A 76 -4.23 -29.29 -26.90
N GLY A 77 -3.89 -28.45 -25.92
CA GLY A 77 -4.56 -27.21 -25.56
C GLY A 77 -3.67 -25.98 -25.71
N LEU A 78 -3.02 -25.76 -26.86
CA LEU A 78 -2.51 -24.43 -27.23
C LEU A 78 -3.70 -23.47 -27.42
N CYS A 79 -4.38 -23.09 -26.33
CA CYS A 79 -4.93 -21.74 -26.33
C CYS A 79 -3.71 -20.83 -26.32
N LYS A 80 -3.35 -20.32 -27.50
CA LYS A 80 -2.62 -19.05 -27.61
C LYS A 80 -3.50 -18.02 -26.93
N THR A 81 -3.45 -18.00 -25.60
CA THR A 81 -3.99 -16.89 -24.85
C THR A 81 -2.95 -15.82 -25.06
N GLU A 82 -3.02 -15.19 -26.23
CA GLU A 82 -2.77 -13.77 -26.28
C GLU A 82 -3.75 -13.18 -25.27
N CYS A 83 -3.31 -13.11 -24.01
CA CYS A 83 -3.81 -12.14 -23.07
C CYS A 83 -3.45 -10.80 -23.68
N THR A 84 -4.20 -10.39 -24.70
CA THR A 84 -4.52 -8.99 -24.85
C THR A 84 -5.03 -8.63 -23.46
N VAL A 85 -4.21 -7.89 -22.73
CA VAL A 85 -4.67 -7.17 -21.55
C VAL A 85 -5.70 -6.21 -22.14
N THR A 86 -6.92 -6.72 -22.37
CA THR A 86 -8.08 -5.85 -22.45
C THR A 86 -8.01 -5.15 -21.12
N GLN A 87 -7.76 -3.83 -21.19
CA GLN A 87 -7.85 -2.95 -20.04
C GLN A 87 -9.10 -3.40 -19.32
N GLN A 88 -8.93 -4.14 -18.21
CA GLN A 88 -10.03 -4.44 -17.33
C GLN A 88 -10.57 -3.06 -17.01
N ASP A 89 -11.79 -2.79 -17.44
CA ASP A 89 -12.46 -1.52 -17.26
C ASP A 89 -12.56 -1.26 -15.76
N CYS A 90 -11.50 -0.67 -15.21
CA CYS A 90 -11.50 -0.07 -13.90
C CYS A 90 -12.54 1.04 -14.00
N VAL A 91 -13.79 0.76 -13.59
CA VAL A 91 -14.86 1.74 -13.59
C VAL A 91 -14.54 2.77 -12.50
N ILE A 92 -13.71 3.74 -12.88
CA ILE A 92 -13.42 4.91 -12.06
C ILE A 92 -14.57 5.88 -12.30
N ASN A 93 -15.34 6.17 -11.25
CA ASN A 93 -16.30 7.26 -11.31
C ASN A 93 -15.52 8.59 -11.42
N GLN A 94 -15.55 9.20 -12.62
CA GLN A 94 -14.81 10.43 -12.91
C GLN A 94 -15.16 11.57 -11.95
N GLN A 95 -16.43 11.67 -11.54
CA GLN A 95 -16.89 12.70 -10.61
C GLN A 95 -16.36 12.47 -9.19
N ALA A 96 -16.33 11.22 -8.72
CA ALA A 96 -15.74 10.86 -7.44
C ALA A 96 -14.22 11.07 -7.44
N ALA A 97 -13.55 10.74 -8.55
CA ALA A 97 -12.13 11.00 -8.74
C ALA A 97 -11.82 12.50 -8.72
N GLN A 98 -12.61 13.32 -9.41
CA GLN A 98 -12.51 14.78 -9.38
C GLN A 98 -12.75 15.38 -7.99
N GLN A 99 -13.69 14.83 -7.21
CA GLN A 99 -13.91 15.27 -5.83
C GLN A 99 -12.81 14.83 -4.86
N ALA A 100 -12.13 13.71 -5.13
CA ALA A 100 -10.99 13.21 -4.36
C ALA A 100 -9.68 13.94 -4.70
N LEU A 101 -9.62 14.61 -5.85
CA LEU A 101 -8.49 15.40 -6.36
C LEU A 101 -8.29 16.73 -5.59
N TRP A 102 -8.26 16.70 -4.26
CA TRP A 102 -7.72 17.81 -3.43
C TRP A 102 -8.68 18.97 -3.09
N ASP A 103 -9.89 18.70 -2.58
CA ASP A 103 -10.80 19.82 -2.25
C ASP A 103 -11.43 19.81 -0.85
N LYS A 104 -11.16 18.80 -0.02
CA LYS A 104 -11.37 18.93 1.44
C LYS A 104 -10.26 19.74 2.11
N ALA A 105 -9.01 19.58 1.67
CA ALA A 105 -7.85 20.28 2.22
C ALA A 105 -7.89 21.81 1.97
N SER A 106 -8.30 22.24 0.77
CA SER A 106 -8.35 23.67 0.41
C SER A 106 -9.38 24.45 1.25
N ARG A 107 -10.55 23.86 1.50
CA ARG A 107 -11.63 24.51 2.27
C ARG A 107 -11.38 24.56 3.78
N GLN A 108 -10.60 23.62 4.34
CA GLN A 108 -10.17 23.66 5.74
C GLN A 108 -8.98 24.60 5.95
N ALA A 109 -8.03 24.64 5.01
CA ALA A 109 -6.85 25.50 5.08
C ALA A 109 -7.19 27.00 5.19
N ILE A 110 -8.30 27.44 4.58
CA ILE A 110 -8.77 28.83 4.66
C ILE A 110 -9.35 29.19 6.04
N LYS A 111 -9.81 28.20 6.84
CA LYS A 111 -10.56 28.47 8.08
C LYS A 111 -9.71 28.63 9.34
N GLU A 112 -8.43 28.23 9.35
CA GLU A 112 -7.64 28.20 10.59
C GLU A 112 -6.26 28.84 10.45
N THR A 113 -6.19 30.06 9.89
CA THR A 113 -4.91 30.79 9.84
C THR A 113 -4.66 31.64 11.09
N THR A 114 -5.68 31.95 11.90
CA THR A 114 -5.54 32.81 13.10
C THR A 114 -6.38 32.30 14.27
N LYS A 115 -5.79 32.18 15.47
CA LYS A 115 -6.47 31.82 16.72
C LYS A 115 -6.04 32.75 17.87
N PRO A 116 -6.93 33.07 18.83
CA PRO A 116 -6.57 33.93 19.96
C PRO A 116 -5.67 33.18 20.97
N CYS A 117 -4.69 33.88 21.54
CA CYS A 117 -3.87 33.34 22.61
C CYS A 117 -4.71 33.01 23.86
N PRO A 118 -4.65 31.79 24.43
CA PRO A 118 -5.46 31.42 25.59
C PRO A 118 -5.28 32.32 26.81
N LYS A 119 -4.10 32.92 26.98
CA LYS A 119 -3.75 33.75 28.14
C LYS A 119 -4.11 35.24 27.97
N CYS A 120 -3.91 35.82 26.79
CA CYS A 120 -4.05 37.27 26.57
C CYS A 120 -5.03 37.66 25.46
N GLN A 121 -5.64 36.67 24.80
CA GLN A 121 -6.66 36.81 23.75
C GLN A 121 -6.23 37.59 22.50
N VAL A 122 -4.94 37.93 22.37
CA VAL A 122 -4.39 38.54 21.15
C VAL A 122 -4.43 37.51 20.02
N PRO A 123 -4.89 37.88 18.81
CA PRO A 123 -4.88 37.00 17.64
C PRO A 123 -3.44 36.62 17.28
N VAL A 124 -3.20 35.32 17.10
CA VAL A 124 -1.93 34.74 16.69
C VAL A 124 -2.14 33.99 15.39
N GLU A 125 -1.34 34.32 14.38
CA GLU A 125 -1.33 33.65 13.08
C GLU A 125 -0.45 32.40 13.13
N LYS A 126 -0.91 31.29 12.54
CA LYS A 126 -0.12 30.05 12.43
C LYS A 126 0.83 30.17 11.24
N ASN A 127 2.08 30.54 11.51
CA ASN A 127 3.13 30.69 10.49
C ASN A 127 4.02 29.45 10.36
N GLY A 128 3.44 28.27 10.08
CA GLY A 128 4.20 27.04 9.84
C GLY A 128 3.46 25.74 10.21
N GLY A 129 4.17 24.61 10.22
CA GLY A 129 3.61 23.27 10.50
C GLY A 129 3.70 22.80 11.96
N CYS A 130 4.33 23.58 12.85
CA CYS A 130 4.45 23.22 14.27
C CYS A 130 3.20 23.61 15.04
N MET A 131 2.71 22.74 15.93
CA MET A 131 1.58 23.03 16.82
C MET A 131 1.99 23.81 18.07
N HIS A 132 3.29 23.94 18.36
CA HIS A 132 3.83 24.73 19.46
C HIS A 132 3.90 26.21 19.07
N MET A 133 3.01 27.00 19.66
CA MET A 133 2.91 28.44 19.40
C MET A 133 3.46 29.22 20.58
N LYS A 134 4.20 30.29 20.29
CA LYS A 134 4.63 31.27 21.28
C LYS A 134 3.88 32.58 21.02
N CYS A 135 3.22 33.10 22.04
CA CYS A 135 2.49 34.36 21.92
C CYS A 135 3.48 35.49 21.53
N PRO A 136 3.26 36.22 20.41
CA PRO A 136 4.16 37.28 19.96
C PRO A 136 4.11 38.51 20.86
N ARG A 137 3.13 38.62 21.76
CA ARG A 137 2.99 39.75 22.68
C ARG A 137 4.13 39.74 23.70
N PRO A 138 4.97 40.79 23.79
CA PRO A 138 6.13 40.84 24.70
C PRO A 138 5.78 40.73 26.19
N SER A 139 4.55 41.10 26.58
CA SER A 139 4.09 40.98 27.96
C SER A 139 3.51 39.61 28.32
N CYS A 140 3.36 38.70 27.34
CA CYS A 140 2.69 37.42 27.53
C CYS A 140 3.68 36.24 27.43
N HIS A 141 4.38 36.12 26.29
CA HIS A 141 5.31 35.03 25.96
C HIS A 141 4.78 33.61 26.25
N PHE A 142 3.47 33.43 26.33
CA PHE A 142 2.87 32.15 26.66
C PHE A 142 3.07 31.14 25.54
N GLU A 143 3.50 29.94 25.90
CA GLU A 143 3.70 28.82 24.99
C GLU A 143 2.52 27.87 25.06
N TRP A 144 1.89 27.59 23.93
CA TRP A 144 0.61 26.89 23.89
C TRP A 144 0.46 26.03 22.64
N CYS A 145 -0.39 25.01 22.72
CA CYS A 145 -0.71 24.12 21.60
C CYS A 145 -1.84 24.70 20.73
N TRP A 146 -1.60 24.85 19.43
CA TRP A 146 -2.56 25.34 18.45
C TRP A 146 -3.86 24.51 18.36
N LEU A 147 -3.77 23.19 18.56
CA LEU A 147 -4.92 22.29 18.55
C LEU A 147 -5.68 22.31 19.88
N CYS A 148 -4.96 22.19 21.00
CA CYS A 148 -5.60 22.09 22.31
C CYS A 148 -6.04 23.43 22.89
N SER A 149 -5.51 24.56 22.42
CA SER A 149 -5.70 25.89 23.02
C SER A 149 -5.32 25.93 24.52
N LYS A 150 -4.30 25.16 24.92
CA LYS A 150 -3.79 25.02 26.30
C LYS A 150 -2.27 25.16 26.34
N GLU A 151 -1.70 25.29 27.54
CA GLU A 151 -0.25 25.32 27.74
C GLU A 151 0.45 24.14 27.06
N TRP A 152 1.58 24.43 26.42
CA TRP A 152 2.36 23.42 25.72
C TRP A 152 2.96 22.41 26.71
N ASN A 153 2.79 21.12 26.45
CA ASN A 153 3.25 20.05 27.32
C ASN A 153 3.77 18.84 26.51
N ARG A 154 4.23 17.81 27.23
CA ARG A 154 4.80 16.59 26.63
C ARG A 154 3.78 15.73 25.89
N ASP A 155 2.53 15.73 26.32
CA ASP A 155 1.45 15.01 25.64
C ASP A 155 1.20 15.65 24.26
N CYS A 156 1.21 16.98 24.18
CA CYS A 156 1.13 17.70 22.91
C CYS A 156 2.33 17.40 21.98
N MET A 157 3.54 17.26 22.52
CA MET A 157 4.71 16.80 21.75
C MET A 157 4.57 15.36 21.24
N GLY A 158 3.95 14.46 22.01
CA GLY A 158 3.80 13.06 21.61
C GLY A 158 2.69 12.85 20.57
N ASP A 159 1.55 13.49 20.80
CA ASP A 159 0.31 13.17 20.07
C ASP A 159 0.16 14.01 18.80
N HIS A 160 0.62 15.26 18.79
CA HIS A 160 0.38 16.19 17.68
C HIS A 160 1.41 17.33 17.63
N TRP A 161 2.70 16.97 17.60
CA TRP A 161 3.79 17.95 17.49
C TRP A 161 3.68 18.77 16.20
N PHE A 162 3.49 18.08 15.08
CA PHE A 162 3.41 18.62 13.74
C PHE A 162 2.10 18.19 13.09
N GLU A 163 1.66 18.97 12.09
CA GLU A 163 0.63 18.54 11.13
C GLU A 163 1.19 17.57 10.09
#